data_AF-A0A3A0A024-F1
#
_entry.id   AF-A0A3A0A024-F1
#
_cell.length_a   1.000
_cell.length_b   1.000
_cell.length_c   1.000
_cell.angle_alpha   90.00
_cell.angle_beta   90.00
_cell.angle_gamma   90.00
#
_symmetry.space_group_name_H-M   'P 1'
#
loop_
_entity.id
_entity.type
_entity.pdbx_description
1 polymer ?
#
loop_
_entity_poly.entity_id
_entity_poly.type
_entity_poly.pdbx_seq_one_letter_code
_entity_poly.pdbx_strand_id
1 'polypeptide(L)'
;MESATMERPRMRPVNADGSFAAFLTLHDVLITQMRADLVALTDGSPTLEEAQQMGVFWQEVLTVHAQTEDAALFPIARAVGDPTLIRSADVIEQEHGPIEDAIDRYMQTLAAVETGQADIKELIPAAREARALTELHFGREEATVIRPLQLLLADEQFRPAVEAQDAALGPWLREHGWQGF
;
A
#
# COMPACT_ATOMS: atom_id res chain seq x y z
N MET A 1 -8.93 -27.31 10.95
CA MET A 1 -7.93 -26.60 10.12
C MET A 1 -7.83 -25.19 10.66
N GLU A 2 -6.61 -24.79 10.98
CA GLU A 2 -6.28 -23.74 11.94
C GLU A 2 -6.70 -22.34 11.49
N SER A 3 -7.47 -21.67 12.33
CA SER A 3 -7.80 -20.24 12.27
C SER A 3 -6.65 -19.41 12.84
N ALA A 4 -5.51 -19.45 12.15
CA ALA A 4 -4.41 -18.50 12.30
C ALA A 4 -4.27 -17.88 10.90
N THR A 5 -4.50 -16.59 10.64
CA THR A 5 -4.10 -15.39 11.37
C THR A 5 -4.94 -14.22 10.85
N MET A 6 -5.88 -13.73 11.66
CA MET A 6 -6.40 -12.34 11.55
C MET A 6 -5.80 -11.45 12.64
N GLU A 7 -4.70 -11.88 13.26
CA GLU A 7 -3.92 -11.00 14.11
C GLU A 7 -3.21 -10.01 13.21
N ARG A 8 -3.67 -8.76 13.27
CA ARG A 8 -2.92 -7.60 12.77
C ARG A 8 -1.47 -7.78 13.25
N PRO A 9 -0.47 -7.83 12.35
CA PRO A 9 0.88 -7.53 12.77
C PRO A 9 0.85 -6.07 13.21
N ARG A 10 0.54 -5.82 14.49
CA ARG A 10 0.75 -4.52 15.10
C ARG A 10 2.24 -4.45 15.32
N MET A 11 2.97 -3.89 14.35
CA MET A 11 4.22 -3.23 14.71
C MET A 11 3.89 -2.29 15.87
N ARG A 12 4.68 -2.39 16.95
CA ARG A 12 4.43 -1.74 18.25
C ARG A 12 3.95 -0.29 18.08
N PRO A 13 3.12 0.24 19.01
CA PRO A 13 2.67 1.64 18.94
C PRO A 13 3.87 2.55 18.70
N VAL A 14 3.83 3.28 17.59
CA VAL A 14 4.83 4.30 17.30
C VAL A 14 4.43 5.52 18.11
N ASN A 15 5.34 6.06 18.91
CA ASN A 15 5.23 7.45 19.36
C ASN A 15 5.54 8.33 18.14
N ALA A 16 4.70 8.27 17.12
CA ALA A 16 4.73 9.18 15.99
C ALA A 16 3.59 10.16 16.20
N ASP A 17 3.90 11.43 16.00
CA ASP A 17 2.95 12.53 15.98
C ASP A 17 3.05 13.23 14.62
N GLY A 18 2.04 14.03 14.27
CA GLY A 18 2.04 14.83 13.05
C GLY A 18 2.10 13.99 11.77
N SER A 19 2.93 14.43 10.83
CA SER A 19 3.06 13.91 9.47
C SER A 19 3.51 12.44 9.46
N PHE A 20 4.42 12.05 10.34
CA PHE A 20 4.83 10.64 10.45
C PHE A 20 3.68 9.73 10.90
N ALA A 21 2.87 10.18 11.86
CA ALA A 21 1.71 9.42 12.33
C ALA A 21 0.65 9.28 11.23
N ALA A 22 0.42 10.35 10.48
CA ALA A 22 -0.46 10.34 9.33
C ALA A 22 0.02 9.30 8.31
N PHE A 23 1.28 9.35 7.87
CA PHE A 23 1.81 8.40 6.88
C PHE A 23 1.63 6.93 7.31
N LEU A 24 1.90 6.60 8.57
CA LEU A 24 1.67 5.24 9.10
C LEU A 24 0.18 4.86 9.12
N THR A 25 -0.68 5.84 9.43
CA THR A 25 -2.14 5.63 9.39
C THR A 25 -2.63 5.37 7.95
N LEU A 26 -1.97 5.96 6.94
CA LEU A 26 -2.32 5.76 5.54
C LEU A 26 -2.09 4.28 5.17
N HIS A 27 -0.93 3.74 5.52
CA HIS A 27 -0.65 2.30 5.33
C HIS A 27 -1.68 1.41 6.01
N ASP A 28 -2.07 1.73 7.26
CA ASP A 28 -3.09 0.98 7.98
C ASP A 28 -4.45 0.98 7.26
N VAL A 29 -4.85 2.12 6.68
CA VAL A 29 -6.08 2.24 5.87
C VAL A 29 -5.97 1.38 4.61
N LEU A 30 -4.87 1.50 3.87
CA LEU A 30 -4.65 0.74 2.62
C LEU A 30 -4.59 -0.77 2.87
N ILE A 31 -3.88 -1.22 3.90
CA ILE A 31 -3.84 -2.64 4.32
C ILE A 31 -5.23 -3.14 4.71
N THR A 32 -5.99 -2.33 5.45
CA THR A 32 -7.34 -2.71 5.87
C THR A 32 -8.24 -2.92 4.67
N GLN A 33 -8.20 -2.02 3.68
CA GLN A 33 -8.97 -2.16 2.44
C GLN A 33 -8.52 -3.39 1.65
N MET A 34 -7.22 -3.55 1.38
CA MET A 34 -6.69 -4.71 0.65
C MET A 34 -7.15 -6.04 1.25
N ARG A 35 -7.16 -6.14 2.58
CA ARG A 35 -7.60 -7.35 3.29
C ARG A 35 -9.11 -7.55 3.18
N ALA A 36 -9.90 -6.48 3.28
CA ALA A 36 -11.35 -6.56 3.11
C ALA A 36 -11.72 -7.04 1.70
N ASP A 37 -11.10 -6.47 0.68
CA ASP A 37 -11.33 -6.85 -0.73
C ASP A 37 -10.96 -8.31 -0.98
N LEU A 38 -9.84 -8.77 -0.43
CA LEU A 38 -9.43 -10.17 -0.62
C LEU A 38 -10.38 -11.13 0.11
N VAL A 39 -10.91 -10.74 1.27
CA VAL A 39 -11.95 -11.53 1.95
C VAL A 39 -13.20 -11.62 1.07
N ALA A 40 -13.68 -10.51 0.51
CA ALA A 40 -14.83 -10.53 -0.41
C ALA A 40 -14.58 -11.44 -1.63
N LEU A 41 -13.38 -11.36 -2.21
CA LEU A 41 -13.00 -12.19 -3.36
C LEU A 41 -12.85 -13.69 -3.03
N THR A 42 -12.59 -14.05 -1.77
CA THR A 42 -12.33 -15.44 -1.36
C THR A 42 -13.48 -16.08 -0.59
N ASP A 43 -14.46 -15.31 -0.13
CA ASP A 43 -15.69 -15.86 0.44
C ASP A 43 -16.51 -16.54 -0.67
N GLY A 44 -17.29 -17.56 -0.33
CA GLY A 44 -17.67 -18.69 -1.19
C GLY A 44 -18.38 -18.38 -2.53
N SER A 45 -18.75 -17.13 -2.80
CA SER A 45 -19.40 -16.66 -4.02
C SER A 45 -18.98 -15.23 -4.37
N PRO A 46 -17.74 -14.98 -4.83
CA PRO A 46 -17.32 -13.63 -5.22
C PRO A 46 -18.11 -13.16 -6.45
N THR A 47 -18.35 -11.86 -6.51
CA THR A 47 -19.05 -11.20 -7.62
C THR A 47 -18.07 -10.45 -8.52
N LEU A 48 -18.44 -10.30 -9.79
CA LEU A 48 -17.64 -9.49 -10.74
C LEU A 48 -17.50 -8.04 -10.26
N GLU A 49 -18.52 -7.50 -9.61
CA GLU A 49 -18.49 -6.15 -9.05
C GLU A 49 -17.42 -6.00 -7.96
N GLU A 50 -17.33 -6.94 -7.01
CA GLU A 50 -16.29 -6.95 -5.98
C GLU A 50 -14.88 -7.07 -6.58
N ALA A 51 -14.72 -7.90 -7.63
CA ALA A 51 -13.46 -8.01 -8.35
C ALA A 51 -13.08 -6.70 -9.07
N GLN A 52 -14.05 -6.04 -9.71
CA GLN A 52 -13.83 -4.75 -10.36
C GLN A 52 -13.46 -3.66 -9.35
N GLN A 53 -14.14 -3.61 -8.20
CA GLN A 53 -13.84 -2.66 -7.12
C GLN A 53 -12.41 -2.84 -6.59
N MET A 54 -11.99 -4.09 -6.36
CA MET A 54 -10.61 -4.39 -5.96
C MET A 54 -9.59 -3.95 -7.03
N GLY A 55 -9.88 -4.22 -8.32
CA GLY A 55 -9.04 -3.77 -9.43
C GLY A 55 -8.88 -2.26 -9.50
N VAL A 56 -9.98 -1.51 -9.34
CA VAL A 56 -9.97 -0.04 -9.25
C VAL A 56 -9.12 0.42 -8.06
N PHE A 57 -9.31 -0.16 -6.88
CA PHE A 57 -8.51 0.19 -5.71
C PHE A 57 -7.01 -0.02 -5.95
N TRP A 58 -6.59 -1.12 -6.58
CA TRP A 58 -5.17 -1.34 -6.84
C TRP A 58 -4.58 -0.40 -7.89
N GLN A 59 -5.30 -0.14 -8.99
CA GLN A 59 -4.81 0.74 -10.04
C GLN A 59 -4.86 2.22 -9.64
N GLU A 60 -5.94 2.66 -9.00
CA GLU A 60 -6.19 4.08 -8.75
C GLU A 60 -5.69 4.53 -7.37
N VAL A 61 -5.46 3.60 -6.44
CA VAL A 61 -5.01 3.93 -5.08
C VAL A 61 -3.62 3.38 -4.80
N LEU A 62 -3.39 2.06 -4.87
CA LEU A 62 -2.08 1.49 -4.53
C LEU A 62 -0.98 1.92 -5.50
N THR A 63 -1.28 1.93 -6.81
CA THR A 63 -0.30 2.37 -7.81
C THR A 63 0.01 3.86 -7.66
N VAL A 64 -1.00 4.69 -7.41
CA VAL A 64 -0.83 6.13 -7.21
C VAL A 64 -0.09 6.45 -5.90
N HIS A 65 -0.32 5.66 -4.85
CA HIS A 65 0.42 5.74 -3.59
C HIS A 65 1.92 5.51 -3.81
N ALA A 66 2.29 4.42 -4.49
CA ALA A 66 3.68 4.10 -4.83
C ALA A 66 4.34 5.18 -5.68
N GLN A 67 3.65 5.67 -6.72
CA GLN A 67 4.13 6.78 -7.56
C GLN A 67 4.38 8.06 -6.76
N THR A 68 3.55 8.29 -5.75
CA THR A 68 3.69 9.46 -4.87
C THR A 68 4.89 9.32 -3.93
N GLU A 69 5.19 8.11 -3.47
CA GLU A 69 6.41 7.82 -2.68
C GLU A 69 7.68 8.02 -3.52
N ASP A 70 7.67 7.51 -4.76
CA ASP A 70 8.76 7.70 -5.73
C ASP A 70 9.03 9.19 -5.97
N ALA A 71 7.97 9.99 -6.08
CA ALA A 71 8.06 11.41 -6.36
C ALA A 71 8.39 12.28 -5.14
N ALA A 72 7.99 11.88 -3.93
CA ALA A 72 8.03 12.74 -2.75
C ALA A 72 8.77 12.15 -1.55
N LEU A 73 8.60 10.86 -1.25
CA LEU A 73 9.19 10.23 -0.06
C LEU A 73 10.67 9.87 -0.27
N PHE A 74 10.99 9.06 -1.29
CA PHE A 74 12.36 8.60 -1.48
C PHE A 74 13.36 9.73 -1.81
N PRO A 75 12.97 10.82 -2.51
CA PRO A 75 13.82 12.00 -2.63
C PRO A 75 14.16 12.64 -1.28
N ILE A 76 13.21 12.71 -0.34
CA ILE A 76 13.48 13.19 1.03
C ILE A 76 14.46 12.25 1.73
N ALA A 77 14.26 10.93 1.63
CA ALA A 77 15.17 9.94 2.22
C ALA A 77 16.61 10.10 1.72
N ARG A 78 16.78 10.31 0.41
CA ARG A 78 18.09 10.53 -0.20
C ARG A 78 18.72 11.87 0.20
N ALA A 79 17.90 12.92 0.34
CA ALA A 79 18.37 14.27 0.69
C ALA A 79 18.99 14.37 2.09
N VAL A 80 18.66 13.44 3.01
CA VAL A 80 19.30 13.34 4.34
C VAL A 80 20.81 13.08 4.23
N GLY A 81 21.25 12.40 3.18
CA GLY A 81 22.67 12.11 2.95
C GLY A 81 23.25 10.97 3.80
N ASP A 82 22.42 10.24 4.56
CA ASP A 82 22.86 9.03 5.27
C ASP A 82 23.00 7.84 4.28
N PRO A 83 24.19 7.21 4.16
CA PRO A 83 24.40 6.15 3.17
C PRO A 83 23.57 4.88 3.40
N THR A 84 23.18 4.61 4.65
CA THR A 84 22.34 3.44 4.97
C THR A 84 20.90 3.72 4.55
N LEU A 85 20.40 4.92 4.85
CA LEU A 85 19.06 5.35 4.46
C LEU A 85 18.89 5.45 2.94
N ILE A 86 19.89 5.99 2.23
CA ILE A 86 19.90 6.02 0.76
C ILE A 86 19.75 4.61 0.20
N ARG A 87 20.57 3.66 0.68
CA ARG A 87 20.50 2.27 0.22
C ARG A 87 19.15 1.63 0.55
N SER A 88 18.61 1.87 1.73
CA SER A 88 17.28 1.37 2.10
C SER A 88 16.22 1.93 1.17
N ALA A 89 16.21 3.24 0.92
CA ALA A 89 15.26 3.88 0.00
C ALA A 89 15.36 3.30 -1.42
N ASP A 90 16.57 3.15 -1.96
CA ASP A 90 16.77 2.57 -3.30
C ASP A 90 16.28 1.12 -3.41
N VAL A 91 16.43 0.32 -2.34
CA VAL A 91 15.94 -1.07 -2.32
C VAL A 91 14.42 -1.11 -2.20
N ILE A 92 13.85 -0.27 -1.34
CA ILE A 92 12.40 -0.23 -1.10
C ILE A 92 11.66 0.31 -2.32
N GLU A 93 12.16 1.35 -2.98
CA GLU A 93 11.61 1.88 -4.25
C GLU A 93 11.56 0.79 -5.34
N GLN A 94 12.57 -0.07 -5.43
CA GLN A 94 12.59 -1.17 -6.40
C GLN A 94 11.52 -2.24 -6.13
N GLU A 95 10.94 -2.30 -4.94
CA GLU A 95 9.88 -3.26 -4.61
C GLU A 95 8.53 -2.87 -5.23
N HIS A 96 8.38 -1.63 -5.72
CA HIS A 96 7.18 -1.21 -6.45
C HIS A 96 6.97 -2.00 -7.74
N GLY A 97 8.04 -2.32 -8.49
CA GLY A 97 7.95 -3.05 -9.76
C GLY A 97 7.29 -4.43 -9.61
N PRO A 98 7.76 -5.32 -8.71
CA PRO A 98 7.10 -6.59 -8.46
C PRO A 98 5.64 -6.50 -7.98
N ILE A 99 5.27 -5.43 -7.26
CA ILE A 99 3.88 -5.17 -6.84
C ILE A 99 3.04 -4.80 -8.06
N GLU A 100 3.52 -3.88 -8.90
CA GLU A 100 2.87 -3.47 -10.16
C GLU A 100 2.68 -4.66 -11.10
N ASP A 101 3.70 -5.51 -11.26
CA ASP A 101 3.61 -6.75 -12.04
C ASP A 101 2.48 -7.68 -11.55
N ALA A 102 2.26 -7.75 -10.22
CA ALA A 102 1.19 -8.57 -9.64
C ALA A 102 -0.19 -7.95 -9.86
N ILE A 103 -0.30 -6.62 -9.77
CA ILE A 103 -1.52 -5.87 -10.10
C ILE A 103 -1.87 -6.07 -11.58
N ASP A 104 -0.89 -5.96 -12.48
CA ASP A 104 -1.10 -6.16 -13.92
C ASP A 104 -1.61 -7.57 -14.25
N ARG A 105 -1.06 -8.61 -13.61
CA ARG A 105 -1.56 -9.98 -13.76
C ARG A 105 -3.02 -10.12 -13.32
N TYR A 106 -3.41 -9.46 -12.23
CA TYR A 106 -4.80 -9.46 -11.79
C TYR A 106 -5.70 -8.76 -12.80
N MET A 107 -5.29 -7.60 -13.32
CA MET A 107 -6.09 -6.83 -14.28
C MET A 107 -6.25 -7.57 -15.61
N GLN A 108 -5.21 -8.26 -16.08
CA GLN A 108 -5.29 -9.15 -17.24
C GLN A 108 -6.27 -10.31 -17.00
N THR A 109 -6.24 -10.91 -15.81
CA THR A 109 -7.17 -11.98 -15.44
C THR A 109 -8.59 -11.44 -15.30
N LEU A 110 -8.78 -10.24 -14.76
CA LEU A 110 -10.08 -9.59 -14.63
C LEU A 110 -10.72 -9.35 -15.99
N ALA A 111 -9.95 -8.86 -16.97
CA ALA A 111 -10.43 -8.71 -18.34
C ALA A 111 -10.85 -10.05 -18.98
N ALA A 112 -10.14 -11.14 -18.67
CA ALA A 112 -10.54 -12.48 -19.10
C ALA A 112 -11.84 -12.94 -18.42
N VAL A 113 -12.03 -12.65 -17.13
CA VAL A 113 -13.29 -12.94 -16.41
C VAL A 113 -14.45 -12.14 -17.00
N GLU A 114 -14.26 -10.85 -17.27
CA GLU A 114 -15.29 -9.97 -17.86
C GLU A 114 -15.79 -10.46 -19.22
N THR A 115 -14.91 -11.09 -20.00
CA THR A 115 -15.23 -11.66 -21.32
C THR A 115 -15.68 -13.12 -21.26
N GLY A 116 -15.77 -13.71 -20.06
CA GLY A 116 -16.15 -15.12 -19.84
C GLY A 116 -15.08 -16.13 -20.29
N GLN A 117 -13.83 -15.68 -20.47
CA GLN A 117 -12.68 -16.51 -20.83
C GLN A 117 -12.01 -17.16 -19.61
N ALA A 118 -12.29 -16.70 -18.40
CA ALA A 118 -11.78 -17.23 -17.14
C ALA A 118 -12.87 -17.27 -16.05
N ASP A 119 -12.72 -18.15 -15.06
CA ASP A 119 -13.54 -18.15 -13.84
C ASP A 119 -13.07 -17.05 -12.88
N ILE A 120 -14.00 -16.40 -12.16
CA ILE A 120 -13.67 -15.33 -11.22
C ILE A 120 -12.66 -15.77 -10.14
N LYS A 121 -12.64 -17.04 -9.76
CA LYS A 121 -11.70 -17.58 -8.76
C LYS A 121 -10.26 -17.59 -9.26
N GLU A 122 -10.02 -17.44 -10.55
CA GLU A 122 -8.68 -17.33 -11.14
C GLU A 122 -8.00 -16.00 -10.75
N LEU A 123 -8.75 -15.01 -10.26
CA LEU A 123 -8.19 -13.77 -9.70
C LEU A 123 -7.48 -13.96 -8.36
N ILE A 124 -7.86 -14.97 -7.60
CA ILE A 124 -7.44 -15.15 -6.20
C ILE A 124 -5.91 -15.29 -6.06
N PRO A 125 -5.18 -16.07 -6.89
CA PRO A 125 -3.73 -16.16 -6.79
C PRO A 125 -3.04 -14.81 -6.96
N ALA A 126 -3.38 -14.05 -8.00
CA ALA A 126 -2.81 -12.72 -8.24
C ALA A 126 -3.14 -11.76 -7.09
N ALA A 127 -4.36 -11.86 -6.54
CA ALA A 127 -4.75 -11.04 -5.39
C ALA A 127 -4.05 -11.34 -4.08
N ARG A 128 -3.79 -12.63 -3.82
CA ARG A 128 -2.97 -13.02 -2.68
C ARG A 128 -1.53 -12.56 -2.83
N GLU A 129 -1.00 -12.63 -4.05
CA GLU A 129 0.36 -12.20 -4.36
C GLU A 129 0.53 -10.69 -4.18
N ALA A 130 -0.28 -9.87 -4.86
CA ALA A 130 -0.23 -8.41 -4.77
C ALA A 130 -0.32 -7.95 -3.30
N ARG A 131 -1.33 -8.41 -2.56
CA ARG A 131 -1.48 -8.10 -1.13
C ARG A 131 -0.25 -8.50 -0.31
N ALA A 132 0.28 -9.71 -0.51
CA ALA A 132 1.42 -10.18 0.28
C ALA A 132 2.68 -9.37 0.02
N LEU A 133 2.92 -8.97 -1.22
CA LEU A 133 4.04 -8.10 -1.59
C LEU A 133 3.87 -6.70 -0.98
N THR A 134 2.69 -6.09 -1.11
CA THR A 134 2.43 -4.75 -0.54
C THR A 134 2.54 -4.73 0.98
N GLU A 135 1.98 -5.71 1.69
CA GLU A 135 2.09 -5.77 3.16
C GLU A 135 3.56 -5.96 3.62
N LEU A 136 4.34 -6.76 2.89
CA LEU A 136 5.77 -6.94 3.18
C LEU A 136 6.55 -5.64 2.93
N HIS A 137 6.26 -4.97 1.81
CA HIS A 137 6.86 -3.71 1.43
C HIS A 137 6.60 -2.63 2.48
N PHE A 138 5.34 -2.36 2.84
CA PHE A 138 5.00 -1.37 3.89
C PHE A 138 5.73 -1.67 5.21
N GLY A 139 5.73 -2.93 5.65
CA GLY A 139 6.43 -3.30 6.88
C GLY A 139 7.93 -3.02 6.84
N ARG A 140 8.57 -3.20 5.67
CA ARG A 140 10.00 -2.94 5.49
C ARG A 140 10.29 -1.46 5.30
N GLU A 141 9.48 -0.73 4.55
CA GLU A 141 9.61 0.72 4.38
C GLU A 141 9.49 1.42 5.73
N GLU A 142 8.46 1.11 6.51
CA GLU A 142 8.26 1.71 7.82
C GLU A 142 9.46 1.48 8.73
N ALA A 143 10.02 0.26 8.71
CA ALA A 143 11.15 -0.12 9.54
C ALA A 143 12.47 0.53 9.10
N THR A 144 12.69 0.69 7.79
CA THR A 144 14.02 0.98 7.23
C THR A 144 14.13 2.35 6.56
N VAL A 145 13.01 3.04 6.35
CA VAL A 145 12.93 4.37 5.75
C VAL A 145 12.20 5.33 6.70
N ILE A 146 10.93 5.07 7.02
CA ILE A 146 10.10 6.02 7.78
C ILE A 146 10.62 6.24 9.20
N ARG A 147 10.91 5.17 9.95
CA ARG A 147 11.45 5.29 11.32
C ARG A 147 12.82 5.98 11.36
N PRO A 148 13.80 5.66 10.49
CA PRO A 148 15.02 6.46 10.39
C PRO A 148 14.75 7.93 10.06
N LEU A 149 13.85 8.24 9.13
CA LEU A 149 13.49 9.62 8.83
C LEU A 149 12.91 10.35 10.04
N GLN A 150 12.06 9.68 10.81
CA GLN A 150 11.49 10.23 12.05
C GLN A 150 12.56 10.61 13.08
N LEU A 151 13.69 9.90 13.11
CA LEU A 151 14.80 10.22 14.03
C LEU A 151 15.69 11.36 13.51
N LEU A 152 15.71 11.59 12.20
CA LEU A 152 16.66 12.47 11.53
C LEU A 152 16.05 13.80 11.07
N LEU A 153 14.73 13.85 10.90
CA LEU A 153 14.01 15.00 10.36
C LEU A 153 13.03 15.57 11.38
N ALA A 154 12.84 16.89 11.31
CA ALA A 154 11.67 17.53 11.90
C ALA A 154 10.41 17.22 11.09
N ASP A 155 9.24 17.34 11.72
CA ASP A 155 7.94 17.10 11.07
C ASP A 155 7.76 17.91 9.79
N GLU A 156 8.14 19.20 9.82
CA GLU A 156 8.01 20.11 8.67
C GLU A 156 8.82 19.67 7.46
N GLN A 157 9.93 18.95 7.68
CA GLN A 157 10.77 18.45 6.59
C GLN A 157 10.18 17.18 5.95
N PHE A 158 9.38 16.41 6.70
CA PHE A 158 8.71 15.21 6.21
C PHE A 158 7.30 15.47 5.65
N ARG A 159 6.63 16.52 6.15
CA ARG A 159 5.27 16.92 5.76
C ARG A 159 5.00 16.89 4.25
N PRO A 160 5.91 17.33 3.35
CA PRO A 160 5.65 17.29 1.91
C PRO A 160 5.33 15.89 1.37
N ALA A 161 5.88 14.81 1.96
CA ALA A 161 5.54 13.44 1.54
C ALA A 161 4.06 13.14 1.79
N VAL A 162 3.54 13.57 2.93
CA VAL A 162 2.14 13.30 3.32
C VAL A 162 1.18 14.23 2.59
N GLU A 163 1.56 15.49 2.39
CA GLU A 163 0.80 16.44 1.54
C GLU A 163 0.66 15.92 0.11
N ALA A 164 1.71 15.31 -0.45
CA ALA A 164 1.63 14.68 -1.77
C ALA A 164 0.63 13.51 -1.77
N GLN A 165 0.64 12.67 -0.74
CA GLN A 165 -0.32 11.56 -0.60
C GLN A 165 -1.77 12.07 -0.45
N ASP A 166 -2.03 13.07 0.39
CA ASP A 166 -3.38 13.63 0.53
C ASP A 166 -3.85 14.37 -0.73
N ALA A 167 -2.93 15.02 -1.47
CA ALA A 167 -3.27 15.63 -2.74
C ALA A 167 -3.67 14.59 -3.81
N ALA A 168 -2.95 13.46 -3.86
CA ALA A 168 -3.19 12.41 -4.85
C ALA A 168 -4.39 11.53 -4.50
N LEU A 169 -4.54 11.16 -3.22
CA LEU A 169 -5.48 10.13 -2.75
C LEU A 169 -6.57 10.68 -1.85
N GLY A 170 -6.51 11.95 -1.46
CA GLY A 170 -7.37 12.56 -0.44
C GLY A 170 -8.87 12.33 -0.61
N PRO A 171 -9.45 12.44 -1.82
CA PRO A 171 -10.87 12.13 -2.03
C PRO A 171 -11.21 10.69 -1.61
N TRP A 172 -10.47 9.71 -2.11
CA TRP A 172 -10.65 8.30 -1.76
C TRP A 172 -10.42 8.05 -0.28
N LEU A 173 -9.34 8.62 0.28
CA LEU A 173 -9.00 8.46 1.69
C LEU A 173 -10.10 8.96 2.63
N ARG A 174 -10.65 10.16 2.37
CA ARG A 174 -11.72 10.75 3.20
C ARG A 174 -12.98 9.90 3.20
N GLU A 175 -13.33 9.28 2.08
CA GLU A 175 -14.44 8.32 1.99
C GLU A 175 -14.19 7.06 2.84
N HIS A 176 -12.93 6.71 3.05
CA HIS A 176 -12.49 5.54 3.82
C HIS A 176 -12.03 5.89 5.25
N GLY A 177 -12.52 7.02 5.78
CA GLY A 177 -12.36 7.38 7.19
C GLY A 177 -11.02 8.03 7.55
N TRP A 178 -10.18 8.36 6.57
CA TRP A 178 -9.01 9.20 6.78
C TRP A 178 -9.41 10.64 7.10
N GLN A 179 -8.84 11.20 8.16
CA GLN A 179 -9.15 12.56 8.61
C GLN A 179 -8.09 13.60 8.21
N GLY A 180 -7.06 13.22 7.44
CA GLY A 180 -5.99 14.14 7.03
C GLY A 180 -5.13 14.60 8.20
N PHE A 181 -4.45 15.73 7.98
CA PHE A 181 -3.66 16.49 8.96
C PHE A 181 -4.32 17.84 9.26
#